data_AF-A0A1H5QEM2-F1
#
_entry.id   AF-A0A1H5QEM2-F1
#
_cell.length_a   1.000
_cell.length_b   1.000
_cell.length_c   1.000
_cell.angle_alpha   90.00
_cell.angle_beta   90.00
_cell.angle_gamma   90.00
#
_symmetry.space_group_name_H-M   'P 1'
#
loop_
_entity.id
_entity.type
_entity.pdbx_description
1 polymer ?
#
loop_
_entity_poly.entity_id
_entity_poly.type
_entity_poly.pdbx_seq_one_letter_code
_entity_poly.pdbx_strand_id
1 'polypeptide(L)'
;MPEQPGPRRELQRIRDGGGPGAAEARTALTASAPPDRLRAAILALATARGAQSSTCPSDAARAVADDWRPLLDQARELARALAKAGAVRLTQRGRPLDPDGDWSGPIRISVVLT
;
A
#
# COMPACT_ATOMS: atom_id res chain seq x y z
N MET A 1 -13.97 14.00 19.38
CA MET A 1 -13.79 12.93 18.37
C MET A 1 -12.39 12.36 18.57
N PRO A 2 -12.19 11.19 19.20
CA PRO A 2 -10.85 10.65 19.26
C PRO A 2 -10.41 10.40 17.82
N GLU A 3 -9.21 10.87 17.51
CA GLU A 3 -8.69 10.83 16.16
C GLU A 3 -8.64 9.38 15.65
N GLN A 4 -9.18 9.07 14.47
CA GLN A 4 -9.19 7.71 13.97
C GLN A 4 -7.74 7.26 13.66
N PRO A 5 -7.09 6.35 14.42
CA PRO A 5 -5.84 5.76 13.97
C PRO A 5 -6.16 4.86 12.76
N GLY A 6 -5.47 5.08 11.64
CA GLY A 6 -5.71 4.25 10.47
C GLY A 6 -4.99 4.74 9.20
N PRO A 7 -4.86 3.87 8.21
CA PRO A 7 -4.09 4.13 6.99
C PRO A 7 -4.69 5.26 6.14
N ARG A 8 -6.01 5.49 6.17
CA ARG A 8 -6.64 6.64 5.49
C ARG A 8 -6.14 7.98 6.04
N ARG A 9 -6.03 8.09 7.37
CA ARG A 9 -5.52 9.30 8.04
C ARG A 9 -4.03 9.50 7.78
N GLU A 10 -3.28 8.40 7.69
CA GLU A 10 -1.88 8.44 7.30
C GLU A 10 -1.72 8.98 5.86
N LEU A 11 -2.52 8.50 4.90
CA LEU A 11 -2.52 9.06 3.54
C LEU A 11 -2.86 10.55 3.51
N GLN A 12 -3.79 11.02 4.34
CA GLN A 12 -4.11 12.45 4.45
C GLN A 12 -2.88 13.24 4.90
N ARG A 13 -2.16 12.78 5.93
CA ARG A 13 -0.90 13.42 6.36
C ARG A 13 0.18 13.40 5.30
N ILE A 14 0.35 12.28 4.58
CA ILE A 14 1.33 12.16 3.49
C ILE A 14 1.02 13.16 2.38
N ARG A 15 -0.26 13.25 1.98
CA ARG A 15 -0.74 14.23 1.01
C ARG A 15 -0.44 15.66 1.45
N ASP A 16 -0.82 15.99 2.68
CA ASP A 16 -0.76 17.36 3.20
C ASP A 16 0.69 17.80 3.46
N GLY A 17 1.59 16.85 3.76
CA GLY A 17 3.02 17.11 3.94
C GLY A 17 3.80 17.36 2.65
N GLY A 18 3.25 17.03 1.47
CA GLY A 18 3.85 17.34 0.17
C GLY A 18 5.15 16.59 -0.19
N GLY A 19 5.63 15.70 0.68
CA GLY A 19 6.88 14.94 0.50
C GLY A 19 6.74 13.67 -0.38
N PRO A 20 7.69 12.74 -0.29
CA PRO A 20 7.64 11.47 -1.00
C PRO A 20 6.31 10.72 -0.77
N GLY A 21 5.68 10.25 -1.86
CA GLY A 21 4.38 9.58 -1.81
C GLY A 21 3.16 10.51 -1.80
N ALA A 22 3.33 11.84 -1.77
CA ALA A 22 2.21 12.79 -1.71
C ALA A 22 1.34 12.79 -2.98
N ALA A 23 1.94 12.56 -4.16
CA ALA A 23 1.19 12.47 -5.41
C ALA A 23 0.29 11.24 -5.43
N GLU A 24 0.83 10.10 -5.03
CA GLU A 24 0.11 8.84 -4.92
C GLU A 24 -0.96 8.93 -3.82
N ALA A 25 -0.68 9.61 -2.70
CA ALA A 25 -1.66 9.84 -1.65
C ALA A 25 -2.85 10.68 -2.13
N ARG A 26 -2.63 11.69 -3.00
CA ARG A 26 -3.72 12.41 -3.65
C ARG A 26 -4.59 11.47 -4.46
N THR A 27 -3.99 10.66 -5.34
CA THR A 27 -4.70 9.68 -6.18
C THR A 27 -5.50 8.69 -5.35
N ALA A 28 -4.91 8.11 -4.30
CA ALA A 28 -5.56 7.14 -3.41
C ALA A 28 -6.81 7.70 -2.71
N LEU A 29 -6.83 9.01 -2.42
CA LEU A 29 -7.92 9.69 -1.73
C LEU A 29 -8.99 10.28 -2.67
N THR A 30 -8.85 10.12 -3.98
CA THR A 30 -9.86 10.57 -4.97
C THR A 30 -11.07 9.63 -5.08
N ALA A 31 -12.02 9.96 -5.95
CA ALA A 31 -13.14 9.12 -6.33
C ALA A 31 -12.85 8.17 -7.52
N SER A 32 -11.59 7.99 -7.92
CA SER A 32 -11.20 7.09 -9.02
C SER A 32 -11.56 5.63 -8.74
N ALA A 33 -11.42 4.78 -9.78
CA ALA A 33 -11.70 3.35 -9.67
C ALA A 33 -10.84 2.69 -8.55
N PRO A 34 -11.37 1.67 -7.86
CA PRO A 34 -10.66 0.97 -6.78
C PRO A 34 -9.22 0.51 -7.12
N PRO A 35 -8.92 -0.10 -8.29
CA PRO A 35 -7.55 -0.53 -8.59
C PRO A 35 -6.53 0.61 -8.60
N ASP A 36 -6.88 1.76 -9.19
CA ASP A 36 -5.98 2.92 -9.25
C ASP A 36 -5.71 3.45 -7.83
N ARG A 37 -6.75 3.53 -7.02
CA ARG A 37 -6.65 3.99 -5.64
C ARG A 37 -5.85 3.02 -4.77
N LEU A 38 -6.04 1.72 -4.93
CA LEU A 38 -5.27 0.69 -4.21
C LEU A 38 -3.79 0.73 -4.59
N ARG A 39 -3.48 0.79 -5.89
CA ARG A 39 -2.11 0.89 -6.38
C ARG A 39 -1.42 2.12 -5.81
N ALA A 40 -2.09 3.27 -5.85
CA ALA A 40 -1.59 4.52 -5.31
C ALA A 40 -1.43 4.47 -3.78
N ALA A 41 -2.38 3.86 -3.05
CA ALA A 41 -2.28 3.71 -1.61
C ALA A 41 -1.08 2.86 -1.19
N ILE A 42 -0.82 1.75 -1.88
CA ILE A 42 0.36 0.90 -1.63
C ILE A 42 1.64 1.71 -1.79
N LEU A 43 1.79 2.43 -2.91
CA LEU A 43 2.99 3.21 -3.20
C LEU A 43 3.17 4.37 -2.21
N ALA A 44 2.12 5.12 -1.91
CA ALA A 44 2.16 6.24 -0.97
C ALA A 44 2.61 5.78 0.43
N LEU A 45 1.96 4.73 0.95
CA LEU A 45 2.26 4.21 2.29
C LEU A 45 3.67 3.60 2.36
N ALA A 46 4.05 2.78 1.37
CA ALA A 46 5.38 2.17 1.35
C ALA A 46 6.49 3.25 1.24
N THR A 47 6.28 4.27 0.40
CA THR A 47 7.25 5.35 0.18
C THR A 47 7.41 6.21 1.42
N ALA A 48 6.31 6.68 2.00
CA ALA A 48 6.37 7.55 3.17
C ALA A 48 6.96 6.86 4.41
N ARG A 49 6.74 5.55 4.55
CA ARG A 49 7.30 4.73 5.64
C ARG A 49 8.79 4.40 5.45
N GLY A 50 9.29 4.46 4.21
CA GLY A 50 10.67 4.16 3.87
C GLY A 50 11.06 2.69 4.04
N ALA A 51 12.33 2.37 3.80
CA ALA A 51 12.81 0.99 3.73
C ALA A 51 12.90 0.26 5.08
N GLN A 52 12.92 0.99 6.19
CA GLN A 52 12.95 0.40 7.54
C GLN A 52 11.56 0.03 8.06
N SER A 53 10.51 0.34 7.31
CA SER A 53 9.14 0.04 7.65
C SER A 53 8.39 -0.52 6.44
N SER A 54 7.15 -0.93 6.65
CA SER A 54 6.36 -1.60 5.61
C SER A 54 4.88 -1.33 5.80
N THR A 55 4.11 -1.62 4.75
CA THR A 55 2.65 -1.71 4.76
C THR A 55 2.19 -3.13 4.39
N CYS A 56 0.89 -3.33 4.19
CA CYS A 56 0.30 -4.59 3.76
C CYS A 56 -0.94 -4.33 2.88
N PRO A 57 -1.48 -5.35 2.18
CA PRO A 57 -2.66 -5.17 1.34
C PRO A 57 -3.88 -4.62 2.08
N SER A 58 -4.09 -5.01 3.34
CA SER A 58 -5.23 -4.53 4.14
C SER A 58 -5.08 -3.07 4.58
N ASP A 59 -3.86 -2.56 4.77
CA ASP A 59 -3.65 -1.12 5.03
C ASP A 59 -4.14 -0.31 3.82
N ALA A 60 -3.73 -0.67 2.61
CA ALA A 60 -4.15 0.00 1.38
C ALA A 60 -5.67 -0.08 1.17
N ALA A 61 -6.28 -1.27 1.38
CA ALA A 61 -7.72 -1.46 1.25
C ALA A 61 -8.52 -0.60 2.26
N ARG A 62 -8.13 -0.60 3.54
CA ARG A 62 -8.73 0.24 4.59
C ARG A 62 -8.53 1.74 4.35
N ALA A 63 -7.51 2.11 3.58
CA ALA A 63 -7.27 3.51 3.26
C ALA A 63 -8.29 4.04 2.25
N VAL A 64 -8.81 3.18 1.37
CA VAL A 64 -9.62 3.60 0.22
C VAL A 64 -11.12 3.30 0.37
N ALA A 65 -11.51 2.33 1.19
CA ALA A 65 -12.91 1.94 1.39
C ALA A 65 -13.20 1.54 2.85
N ASP A 66 -14.44 1.80 3.30
CA ASP A 66 -14.92 1.35 4.60
C ASP A 66 -15.24 -0.16 4.57
N ASP A 67 -15.89 -0.64 3.50
CA ASP A 67 -16.00 -2.07 3.20
C ASP A 67 -14.78 -2.57 2.40
N TRP A 68 -13.67 -2.75 3.12
CA TRP A 68 -12.37 -3.02 2.52
C TRP A 68 -12.09 -4.50 2.23
N ARG A 69 -12.84 -5.43 2.85
CA ARG A 69 -12.57 -6.87 2.72
C ARG A 69 -12.65 -7.38 1.27
N PRO A 70 -13.65 -6.96 0.46
CA PRO A 70 -13.72 -7.35 -0.95
C PRO A 70 -12.52 -6.89 -1.80
N LEU A 71 -11.77 -5.89 -1.34
CA LEU A 71 -10.62 -5.33 -2.08
C LEU A 71 -9.31 -6.06 -1.81
N LEU A 72 -9.27 -7.02 -0.87
CA LEU A 72 -8.02 -7.66 -0.45
C LEU A 72 -7.32 -8.42 -1.59
N ASP A 73 -8.06 -9.20 -2.37
CA ASP A 73 -7.47 -9.98 -3.46
C ASP A 73 -6.91 -9.04 -4.53
N GLN A 74 -7.65 -7.98 -4.87
CA GLN A 74 -7.17 -6.96 -5.80
C GLN A 74 -5.92 -6.23 -5.28
N ALA A 75 -5.87 -5.92 -3.98
CA ALA A 75 -4.71 -5.28 -3.36
C ALA A 75 -3.47 -6.22 -3.37
N ARG A 76 -3.66 -7.54 -3.21
CA ARG A 76 -2.59 -8.54 -3.31
C ARG A 76 -2.06 -8.65 -4.73
N GLU A 77 -2.94 -8.68 -5.73
CA GLU A 77 -2.54 -8.71 -7.15
C GLU A 77 -1.79 -7.44 -7.56
N LEU A 78 -2.23 -6.28 -7.11
CA LEU A 78 -1.50 -5.03 -7.34
C LEU A 78 -0.14 -5.01 -6.65
N ALA A 79 -0.03 -5.58 -5.44
CA ALA A 79 1.25 -5.72 -4.77
C ALA A 79 2.22 -6.64 -5.55
N ARG A 80 1.72 -7.75 -6.12
CA ARG A 80 2.49 -8.60 -7.05
C ARG A 80 2.95 -7.81 -8.26
N ALA A 81 2.04 -7.12 -8.94
CA ALA A 81 2.36 -6.36 -10.14
C ALA A 81 3.41 -5.28 -9.88
N LEU A 82 3.32 -4.56 -8.75
CA LEU A 82 4.32 -3.58 -8.35
C LEU A 82 5.68 -4.21 -8.04
N ALA A 83 5.69 -5.41 -7.44
CA ALA A 83 6.93 -6.12 -7.16
C ALA A 83 7.61 -6.63 -8.43
N LYS A 84 6.85 -7.17 -9.40
CA LYS A 84 7.35 -7.54 -10.73
C LYS A 84 7.94 -6.34 -11.47
N ALA A 85 7.36 -5.16 -11.30
CA ALA A 85 7.85 -3.91 -11.87
C ALA A 85 9.04 -3.31 -11.10
N GLY A 86 9.53 -3.96 -10.03
CA GLY A 86 10.64 -3.45 -9.21
C GLY A 86 10.31 -2.23 -8.36
N ALA A 87 9.03 -1.84 -8.24
CA ALA A 87 8.61 -0.67 -7.48
C ALA A 87 8.55 -0.93 -5.97
N VAL A 88 8.29 -2.17 -5.56
CA VAL A 88 8.21 -2.60 -4.16
C VAL A 88 8.87 -3.95 -3.95
N ARG A 89 9.22 -4.26 -2.70
CA ARG A 89 9.62 -5.58 -2.26
C ARG A 89 8.50 -6.22 -1.45
N LEU A 90 8.26 -7.51 -1.69
CA LEU A 90 7.36 -8.32 -0.88
C LEU A 90 8.15 -9.19 0.08
N THR A 91 7.69 -9.28 1.32
CA THR A 91 8.22 -10.22 2.30
C THR A 91 7.11 -10.94 3.06
N GLN A 92 7.43 -12.13 3.54
CA GLN A 92 6.60 -12.88 4.47
C GLN A 92 7.48 -13.42 5.60
N ARG A 93 7.09 -13.12 6.85
CA ARG A 93 7.90 -13.47 8.04
C ARG A 93 9.37 -13.02 7.90
N GLY A 94 9.58 -11.84 7.32
CA GLY A 94 10.90 -11.26 7.05
C GLY A 94 11.66 -11.84 5.85
N ARG A 95 11.15 -12.88 5.19
CA ARG A 95 11.79 -13.49 4.02
C ARG A 95 11.26 -12.89 2.72
N PRO A 96 12.12 -12.59 1.72
CA PRO A 96 11.67 -12.17 0.40
C PRO A 96 10.72 -13.19 -0.23
N LEU A 97 9.69 -12.69 -0.92
CA LEU A 97 8.80 -13.50 -1.73
C LEU A 97 9.11 -13.30 -3.22
N ASP A 98 9.05 -14.39 -3.98
CA ASP A 98 8.95 -14.35 -5.43
C ASP A 98 7.53 -13.88 -5.81
N PRO A 99 7.38 -12.78 -6.59
CA PRO A 99 6.06 -12.32 -7.02
C PRO A 99 5.36 -13.26 -8.00
N ASP A 100 6.07 -14.19 -8.65
CA ASP A 100 5.50 -15.24 -9.50
C ASP A 100 5.21 -16.55 -8.73
N GLY A 101 5.66 -16.65 -7.48
CA GLY A 101 5.44 -17.83 -6.64
C GLY A 101 4.07 -17.90 -5.96
N ASP A 102 3.73 -19.12 -5.53
CA ASP A 102 2.55 -19.38 -4.71
C ASP A 102 2.81 -19.06 -3.24
N TRP A 103 2.02 -18.13 -2.68
CA TRP A 103 2.08 -17.78 -1.27
C TRP A 103 0.71 -17.37 -0.74
N SER A 104 0.47 -17.74 0.52
CA SER A 104 -0.79 -17.49 1.23
C SER A 104 -0.54 -16.79 2.56
N GLY A 105 -1.56 -16.12 3.09
CA GLY A 105 -1.48 -15.44 4.37
C GLY A 105 -0.84 -14.04 4.33
N PRO A 106 -0.48 -13.48 5.50
CA PRO A 106 -0.01 -12.12 5.63
C PRO A 106 1.32 -11.88 4.91
N ILE A 107 1.40 -10.74 4.22
CA ILE A 107 2.60 -10.25 3.54
C ILE A 107 2.87 -8.80 3.95
N ARG A 108 4.12 -8.37 3.79
CA ARG A 108 4.56 -6.99 3.98
C ARG A 108 5.08 -6.43 2.67
N ILE A 109 4.83 -5.14 2.45
CA ILE A 109 5.20 -4.39 1.26
C ILE A 109 6.09 -3.23 1.71
N SER A 110 7.29 -3.11 1.15
CA SER A 110 8.21 -1.99 1.41
C SER A 110 8.74 -1.45 0.09
N VAL A 111 9.26 -0.22 0.08
CA VAL A 111 10.02 0.28 -1.08
C VAL A 111 11.28 -0.54 -1.32
N VAL A 112 11.76 -0.53 -2.56
CA VAL A 112 13.08 -1.05 -2.91
C VAL A 112 14.12 0.01 -2.53
N LEU A 113 15.17 -0.41 -1.82
CA LEU A 113 16.36 0.42 -1.64
C LEU A 113 17.14 0.42 -2.95
N THR A 114 17.17 1.57 -3.63
CA THR A 114 18.13 1.86 -4.70
C THR A 114 19.46 2.28 -4.11
#